data_AF-A0A4R2BHW9-F1
#
_entry.id   AF-A0A4R2BHW9-F1
#
_cell.length_a   1.000
_cell.length_b   1.000
_cell.length_c   1.000
_cell.angle_alpha   90.00
_cell.angle_beta   90.00
_cell.angle_gamma   90.00
#
_symmetry.space_group_name_H-M   'P 1'
#
loop_
_entity.id
_entity.type
_entity.pdbx_description
1 polymer ?
#
loop_
_entity_poly.entity_id
_entity_poly.type
_entity_poly.pdbx_seq_one_letter_code
_entity_poly.pdbx_strand_id
1 'polypeptide(L)' 'MKRLRKPRKRFVVVVRREEQSLQIVIIAPDLKGMYRQLFKLYSHLFKENEGRKTLSISFRETHLSESSIGQREC' A
#
# COMPACT_ATOMS: atom_id res chain seq x y z
N MET A 1 -30.27 -6.09 -3.97
CA MET A 1 -29.33 -4.97 -4.18
C MET A 1 -27.92 -5.52 -4.44
N LYS A 2 -27.43 -5.50 -5.69
CA LYS A 2 -26.01 -5.79 -5.97
C LYS A 2 -25.19 -4.62 -5.40
N ARG A 3 -24.39 -4.84 -4.35
CA ARG A 3 -23.46 -3.82 -3.86
C ARG A 3 -22.44 -3.55 -4.96
N LEU A 4 -22.58 -2.44 -5.68
CA LEU A 4 -21.59 -1.93 -6.62
C LEU A 4 -20.26 -1.83 -5.86
N ARG A 5 -19.35 -2.77 -6.13
CA ARG A 5 -18.01 -2.74 -5.53
C ARG A 5 -17.30 -1.58 -6.18
N LYS A 6 -16.93 -0.57 -5.38
CA LYS A 6 -16.11 0.55 -5.85
C LYS A 6 -14.86 -0.01 -6.55
N PRO A 7 -14.46 0.55 -7.71
CA PRO A 7 -13.25 0.13 -8.39
C PRO A 7 -12.07 0.23 -7.41
N ARG A 8 -11.28 -0.83 -7.34
CA ARG A 8 -10.13 -0.89 -6.45
C ARG A 8 -8.97 -0.11 -7.07
N LYS A 9 -8.16 0.48 -6.21
CA LYS A 9 -6.95 1.21 -6.57
C LYS A 9 -5.75 0.53 -5.94
N ARG A 10 -4.58 0.68 -6.57
CA ARG A 10 -3.31 0.17 -6.06
C ARG A 10 -2.59 1.29 -5.33
N PHE A 11 -2.29 1.06 -4.06
CA PHE A 11 -1.50 1.95 -3.24
C PHE A 11 -0.15 1.31 -2.98
N VAL A 12 0.92 1.96 -3.43
CA VAL A 12 2.29 1.57 -3.08
C VAL A 12 2.67 2.41 -1.88
N VAL A 13 2.77 1.78 -0.71
CA VAL A 13 3.13 2.40 0.56
C VAL A 13 4.61 2.12 0.82
N VAL A 14 5.40 3.17 1.03
CA VAL A 14 6.80 3.04 1.43
C VAL A 14 6.90 3.44 2.90
N VAL A 15 7.32 2.49 3.72
CA VAL A 15 7.59 2.70 5.15
C VAL A 15 9.10 2.81 5.31
N ARG A 16 9.58 3.98 5.73
CA ARG A 16 11.00 4.19 6.04
C ARG A 16 11.24 4.01 7.53
N ARG A 17 12.18 3.14 7.85
CA ARG A 17 12.79 2.91 9.16
C ARG A 17 14.26 3.32 9.07
N GLU A 18 14.91 3.55 10.21
CA GLU A 18 16.29 4.08 10.30
C GLU A 18 17.26 3.46 9.29
N GLU A 19 17.29 2.12 9.19
CA GLU A 19 18.21 1.42 8.28
C GLU A 19 17.50 0.66 7.15
N GLN A 20 16.17 0.76 7.03
CA GLN A 20 15.41 -0.07 6.09
C GLN A 20 14.24 0.68 5.47
N SER A 21 14.04 0.47 4.17
CA SER A 21 12.82 0.89 3.49
C SER A 21 12.00 -0.35 3.09
N LEU A 22 10.73 -0.35 3.46
CA LEU A 22 9.78 -1.43 3.17
C LEU A 22 8.75 -0.89 2.18
N GLN A 23 8.60 -1.56 1.04
CA GLN A 23 7.58 -1.25 0.05
C GLN A 23 6.43 -2.26 0.15
N ILE A 24 5.23 -1.76 0.40
CA ILE A 24 4.03 -2.55 0.63
C ILE A 24 2.99 -2.15 -0.40
N VAL A 25 2.45 -3.12 -1.13
CA VAL A 25 1.37 -2.89 -2.10
C VAL A 25 0.04 -3.25 -1.47
N ILE A 26 -0.87 -2.26 -1.38
CA ILE A 26 -2.21 -2.44 -0.84
C ILE A 26 -3.24 -2.15 -1.93
N ILE A 27 -4.16 -3.09 -2.14
CA ILE A 27 -5.29 -2.89 -3.05
C ILE A 27 -6.53 -2.55 -2.23
N ALA A 28 -7.03 -1.33 -2.39
CA ALA A 28 -8.17 -0.81 -1.62
C ALA A 28 -9.08 0.08 -2.48
N PRO A 29 -10.38 0.20 -2.15
CA PRO A 29 -11.30 1.05 -2.91
C PRO A 29 -11.02 2.55 -2.75
N ASP A 30 -10.43 2.95 -1.63
CA ASP A 30 -10.11 4.34 -1.29
C ASP A 30 -8.97 4.39 -0.27
N LEU A 31 -8.50 5.60 0.01
CA LEU A 31 -7.42 5.87 0.95
C LEU A 31 -7.72 5.35 2.37
N LYS A 32 -8.97 5.48 2.82
CA LYS A 32 -9.41 4.98 4.14
C LYS A 32 -9.32 3.46 4.21
N GLY A 33 -9.72 2.77 3.14
CA GLY A 33 -9.57 1.32 2.99
C GLY A 33 -8.12 0.88 2.95
N MET A 34 -7.24 1.68 2.33
CA MET A 34 -5.79 1.45 2.32
C MET A 34 -5.22 1.50 3.74
N TYR A 35 -5.46 2.59 4.47
CA TYR A 35 -4.98 2.72 5.86
C TYR A 35 -5.53 1.60 6.76
N ARG A 36 -6.82 1.27 6.62
CA ARG A 36 -7.42 0.17 7.40
C ARG A 36 -6.72 -1.17 7.17
N GLN A 37 -6.37 -1.49 5.92
CA GLN A 37 -5.62 -2.71 5.60
C GLN A 37 -4.18 -2.61 6.08
N LEU A 38 -3.54 -1.46 5.90
CA LEU A 38 -2.17 -1.19 6.36
C LEU A 38 -2.05 -1.42 7.87
N PHE A 39 -2.93 -0.84 8.67
CA PHE A 39 -2.92 -1.04 10.12
C PHE A 39 -3.33 -2.45 10.52
N LYS A 40 -4.31 -3.06 9.85
CA LYS A 40 -4.74 -4.43 10.20
C LYS A 40 -3.62 -5.45 9.98
N LEU A 41 -2.92 -5.37 8.84
CA LEU A 41 -1.93 -6.35 8.42
C LEU A 41 -0.52 -6.01 8.90
N TYR A 42 -0.20 -4.72 8.94
CA TYR A 42 1.13 -4.21 9.22
C TYR A 42 1.17 -3.34 10.48
N SER A 43 0.24 -3.49 11.44
CA SER A 43 0.30 -2.81 12.74
C SER A 43 1.65 -3.03 13.44
N HIS A 44 2.24 -4.22 13.31
CA HIS A 44 3.56 -4.53 13.83
C HIS A 44 4.67 -3.67 13.22
N LEU A 45 4.46 -3.08 12.03
CA LEU A 45 5.42 -2.17 11.44
C LEU A 45 5.42 -0.80 12.11
N PHE A 46 4.31 -0.42 12.75
CA PHE A 46 4.12 0.87 13.41
C PHE A 46 4.24 0.80 14.93
N LYS A 47 4.16 -0.40 15.50
CA LYS A 47 4.47 -0.60 16.92
C LYS A 47 5.98 -0.52 17.09
N GLU A 48 6.42 0.17 18.14
CA GLU A 48 7.80 0.16 18.66
C GLU A 48 8.15 -1.23 19.20
N ASN A 49 8.05 -2.27 18.39
CA ASN A 49 8.74 -3.51 18.70
C ASN A 49 10.22 -3.28 18.36
N GLU A 50 11.07 -3.37 19.38
CA GLU A 50 12.53 -3.34 19.29
C GLU A 50 13.19 -1.97 19.07
N GLY A 51 12.59 -0.88 19.54
CA GLY A 51 13.27 0.42 19.61
C GLY A 51 13.53 1.11 18.26
N ARG A 52 12.99 0.57 17.15
CA ARG A 52 13.12 1.17 15.81
C ARG A 52 11.93 2.08 15.52
N LYS A 53 12.15 3.39 15.51
CA LYS A 53 11.11 4.37 15.16
C LYS A 53 10.75 4.29 13.68
N THR A 54 9.45 4.30 13.38
CA THR A 54 8.97 4.56 12.02
C THR A 54 9.20 6.04 11.73
N LEU A 55 10.08 6.35 10.79
CA LEU A 55 10.49 7.73 10.49
C LEU A 55 9.49 8.43 9.57
N SER A 56 8.96 7.71 8.57
CA SER A 56 7.96 8.27 7.65
C SER A 56 7.20 7.18 6.90
N ILE A 57 5.96 7.50 6.53
CA ILE A 57 5.11 6.70 5.65
C ILE A 57 4.76 7.60 4.47
N SER A 58 5.10 7.18 3.25
CA SER A 58 4.63 7.80 2.03
C SER A 58 3.83 6.79 1.20
N PHE A 59 2.90 7.28 0.38
CA PHE A 59 2.15 6.41 -0.51
C PHE A 59 1.99 7.02 -1.89
N ARG A 60 1.98 6.17 -2.92
CA ARG A 60 1.63 6.53 -4.29
C ARG A 60 0.38 5.75 -4.69
N GLU A 61 -0.65 6.47 -5.10
CA GLU A 61 -1.85 5.88 -5.70
C GLU A 61 -1.61 5.66 -7.19
N THR A 62 -1.95 4.46 -7.66
CA THR A 62 -1.99 4.12 -9.08
C THR A 62 -3.34 3.47 -9.38
N HIS A 63 -3.97 3.91 -10.46
CA HIS A 63 -5.18 3.24 -10.94
C HIS A 63 -4.82 1.83 -11.42
N LEU A 64 -5.65 0.85 -11.06
CA LEU A 64 -5.59 -0.46 -11.67
C LEU A 64 -6.20 -0.33 -13.08
N SER A 65 -5.45 0.23 -14.03
CA SER A 65 -5.80 0.12 -15.44
C SER A 65 -5.46 -1.29 -15.90
N GLU A 66 -6.38 -1.91 -16.63
CA GLU A 66 -6.16 -3.18 -17.34
C GLU A 66 -5.18 -2.97 -18.51
N SER A 67 -3.91 -2.64 -18.25
CA SER A 67 -2.89 -2.56 -19.30
C SER A 67 -1.49 -2.55 -18.70
N SER A 68 -0.96 -3.75 -18.47
CA SER A 68 0.49 -4.01 -18.54
C SER A 68 0.67 -5.41 -19.12
N ILE A 69 0.04 -5.67 -20.26
CA ILE A 69 0.50 -6.72 -21.17
C ILE A 69 1.74 -6.15 -21.85
N GLY A 70 2.82 -6.92 -21.79
CA GLY A 70 4.19 -6.45 -21.90
C GLY A 70 4.52 -5.67 -23.16
N GLN A 71 5.37 -4.66 -23.00
CA GLN A 71 6.30 -4.28 -24.05
C GLN A 71 7.35 -5.39 -24.10
N ARG A 72 7.13 -6.39 -24.97
CA ARG A 72 8.24 -7.16 -25.55
C ARG A 72 8.96 -6.22 -26.50
N GLU A 73 10.27 -6.15 -26.32
CA GLU A 73 11.24 -5.56 -27.23
C GLU A 73 11.07 -6.16 -28.64
N CYS A 74 11.20 -5.32 -29.66
CA CYS A 74 11.56 -5.71 -31.02
C CYS A 74 12.89 -5.03 -31.34
#